data_AF-A0A382SSX4-F1
#
_entry.id   AF-A0A382SSX4-F1
#
_cell.length_a   1.000
_cell.length_b   1.000
_cell.length_c   1.000
_cell.angle_alpha   90.00
_cell.angle_beta   90.00
_cell.angle_gamma   90.00
#
_symmetry.space_group_name_H-M   'P 1'
#
loop_
_entity.id
_entity.type
_entity.pdbx_description
1 polymer ?
#
loop_
_entity_poly.entity_id
_entity_poly.type
_entity_poly.pdbx_seq_one_letter_code
_entity_poly.pdbx_strand_id
1 'polypeptide(L)'
;MTKDQILARDQRNIVRNKNLAENIVIIDGFPGCGKTLFGPIVSALDRVEILNYAFEIEFICRLYKLNKVTNDAATSMVKMLIDHKLYQTMMGRETNFRYSDLSSVFNDPHPLRYFKRIFQEGDMV
;
A
#
# COMPACT_ATOMS: atom_id res chain seq x y z
N MET A 1 11.26 9.73 41.75
CA MET A 1 10.49 8.96 40.76
C MET A 1 11.43 8.58 39.63
N THR A 2 11.80 7.31 39.57
CA THR A 2 12.77 6.75 38.62
C THR A 2 12.15 6.60 37.23
N LYS A 3 12.95 6.82 36.17
CA LYS A 3 12.58 6.70 34.76
C LYS A 3 11.93 5.35 34.39
N ASP A 4 12.09 4.34 35.25
CA ASP A 4 11.54 3.00 35.08
C ASP A 4 10.00 2.93 35.20
N GLN A 5 9.35 3.93 35.82
CA GLN A 5 7.89 3.98 35.92
C GLN A 5 7.19 4.56 34.67
N ILE A 6 7.94 5.23 33.79
CA ILE A 6 7.41 5.80 32.53
C ILE A 6 7.32 4.73 31.41
N LEU A 7 8.01 3.59 31.58
CA LEU A 7 8.03 2.46 30.65
C LEU A 7 7.13 1.28 31.08
N ALA A 8 6.12 1.53 31.90
CA ALA A 8 4.99 0.61 31.99
C ALA A 8 4.31 0.61 30.62
N ARG A 9 4.72 -0.32 29.74
CA ARG A 9 4.18 -0.51 28.39
C ARG A 9 2.67 -0.44 28.48
N ASP A 10 2.11 0.56 27.81
CA ASP A 10 0.68 0.63 27.56
C ASP A 10 0.22 -0.73 27.00
N GLN A 11 -0.60 -1.46 27.75
CA GLN A 11 -1.07 -2.81 27.40
C GLN A 11 -2.25 -2.78 26.43
N ARG A 12 -2.67 -1.60 25.96
CA ARG A 12 -3.77 -1.46 25.01
C ARG A 12 -3.33 -1.97 23.64
N ASN A 13 -4.08 -2.94 23.12
CA ASN A 13 -3.89 -3.42 21.75
C ASN A 13 -4.38 -2.37 20.75
N ILE A 14 -3.56 -2.09 19.74
CA ILE A 14 -3.96 -1.27 18.60
C ILE A 14 -4.77 -2.15 17.65
N VAL A 15 -6.00 -1.74 17.37
CA VAL A 15 -6.92 -2.51 16.53
C VAL A 15 -7.52 -1.64 15.44
N ARG A 16 -7.37 -2.07 14.19
CA ARG A 16 -8.12 -1.59 13.02
C ARG A 16 -9.05 -2.69 12.51
N ASN A 17 -10.35 -2.47 12.70
CA ASN A 17 -11.40 -3.45 12.40
C ASN A 17 -11.93 -3.34 10.96
N LYS A 18 -11.94 -2.15 10.37
CA LYS A 18 -12.45 -1.92 9.02
C LYS A 18 -11.30 -1.65 8.07
N ASN A 19 -11.37 -2.24 6.88
CA ASN A 19 -10.44 -2.00 5.78
C ASN A 19 -11.25 -1.53 4.56
N LEU A 20 -10.65 -0.64 3.77
CA LEU A 20 -11.14 -0.29 2.43
C LEU A 20 -10.67 -1.34 1.42
N ALA A 21 -9.42 -1.78 1.53
CA ALA A 21 -8.87 -2.85 0.72
C ALA A 21 -9.14 -4.22 1.37
N GLU A 22 -10.20 -4.89 0.92
CA GLU A 22 -10.53 -6.24 1.43
C GLU A 22 -9.67 -7.33 0.78
N ASN A 23 -9.38 -7.20 -0.51
CA ASN A 23 -8.60 -8.14 -1.29
C ASN A 23 -7.31 -7.47 -1.72
N ILE A 24 -6.17 -8.07 -1.37
CA ILE A 24 -4.84 -7.50 -1.62
C ILE A 24 -4.02 -8.52 -2.38
N VAL A 25 -3.45 -8.09 -3.50
CA VAL A 25 -2.47 -8.87 -4.26
C VAL A 25 -1.09 -8.30 -3.95
N ILE A 26 -0.19 -9.13 -3.43
CA ILE A 26 1.20 -8.78 -3.16
C ILE A 26 2.08 -9.59 -4.11
N ILE A 27 2.93 -8.90 -4.88
CA ILE A 27 3.92 -9.52 -5.76
C ILE A 27 5.30 -9.29 -5.14
N ASP A 28 5.89 -10.34 -4.56
CA ASP A 28 7.20 -10.29 -3.90
C ASP A 28 8.10 -11.47 -4.33
N GLY A 29 9.42 -11.33 -4.12
CA GLY A 29 10.42 -12.37 -4.38
C GLY A 29 11.79 -11.80 -4.80
N PHE A 30 12.75 -12.68 -5.07
CA PHE A 30 14.13 -12.28 -5.40
C PHE A 30 14.24 -11.51 -6.73
N PRO A 31 15.22 -10.59 -6.86
CA PRO A 31 15.53 -9.94 -8.14
C PRO A 31 15.74 -10.95 -9.27
N GLY A 32 15.30 -10.61 -10.49
CA GLY A 32 15.47 -11.48 -11.66
C GLY A 32 14.43 -12.59 -11.86
N CYS A 33 13.51 -12.81 -10.91
CA CYS A 33 12.46 -13.85 -11.02
C CYS A 33 11.24 -13.43 -11.88
N GLY A 34 11.36 -12.44 -12.75
CA GLY A 34 10.28 -12.04 -13.67
C GLY A 34 9.08 -11.29 -13.05
N LYS A 35 9.14 -10.88 -11.77
CA LYS A 35 8.04 -10.17 -11.08
C LYS A 35 7.56 -8.90 -11.77
N THR A 36 8.48 -8.18 -12.42
CA THR A 36 8.18 -7.01 -13.24
C THR A 36 7.17 -7.30 -14.35
N LEU A 37 7.24 -8.49 -14.97
CA LEU A 37 6.29 -8.92 -15.99
C LEU A 37 4.89 -9.15 -15.42
N PHE A 38 4.80 -9.65 -14.18
CA PHE A 38 3.52 -9.92 -13.53
C PHE A 38 2.75 -8.65 -13.16
N GLY A 39 3.43 -7.52 -12.90
CA GLY A 39 2.77 -6.27 -12.53
C GLY A 39 1.67 -5.84 -13.52
N PRO A 40 2.00 -5.63 -14.81
CA PRO A 40 1.01 -5.29 -15.82
C PRO A 40 -0.06 -6.37 -16.04
N ILE A 41 0.32 -7.67 -15.99
CA ILE A 41 -0.61 -8.79 -16.17
C ILE A 41 -1.68 -8.79 -15.07
N VAL A 42 -1.26 -8.64 -13.81
CA VAL A 42 -2.15 -8.60 -12.66
C VAL A 42 -3.02 -7.34 -12.70
N SER A 43 -2.47 -6.20 -13.12
CA SER A 43 -3.21 -4.93 -13.26
C SER A 43 -4.27 -4.98 -14.38
N ALA A 44 -4.17 -5.94 -15.31
CA ALA A 44 -5.17 -6.15 -16.36
C ALA A 44 -6.43 -6.88 -15.88
N LEU A 45 -6.36 -7.52 -14.70
CA LEU A 45 -7.50 -8.24 -14.14
C LEU A 45 -8.57 -7.27 -13.64
N ASP A 46 -9.83 -7.73 -13.72
CA ASP A 46 -10.96 -6.96 -13.22
C ASP A 46 -10.80 -6.66 -11.72
N ARG A 47 -11.19 -5.44 -11.34
CA ARG A 47 -11.13 -4.93 -9.96
C ARG A 47 -9.73 -4.90 -9.34
N VAL A 48 -8.69 -4.78 -10.17
CA VAL A 48 -7.32 -4.50 -9.71
C VAL A 48 -6.96 -3.03 -10.01
N GLU A 49 -6.32 -2.39 -9.04
CA GLU A 49 -5.77 -1.03 -9.16
C GLU A 49 -4.35 -1.03 -9.71
N ILE A 50 -3.85 0.15 -10.12
CA ILE A 50 -2.51 0.28 -10.70
C ILE A 50 -1.45 -0.29 -9.76
N LEU A 51 -0.41 -0.87 -10.35
CA LEU A 51 0.76 -1.33 -9.64
C LEU A 51 1.31 -0.21 -8.73
N ASN A 52 1.38 -0.50 -7.44
CA ASN A 52 1.92 0.39 -6.43
C ASN A 52 3.13 -0.25 -5.74
N TYR A 53 4.24 0.49 -5.64
CA TYR A 53 5.37 0.10 -4.81
C TYR A 53 5.10 0.49 -3.35
N ALA A 54 5.06 -0.51 -2.47
CA ALA A 54 4.74 -0.32 -1.05
C ALA A 54 5.95 -0.62 -0.15
N PHE A 55 7.03 0.16 -0.32
CA PHE A 55 8.27 0.01 0.46
C PHE A 55 8.04 0.15 1.96
N GLU A 56 7.07 0.97 2.37
CA GLU A 56 6.72 1.21 3.75
C GLU A 56 6.23 -0.07 4.44
N ILE A 57 5.50 -0.93 3.73
CA ILE A 57 5.06 -2.24 4.23
C ILE A 57 6.29 -3.10 4.53
N GLU A 58 7.27 -3.11 3.62
CA GLU A 58 8.50 -3.87 3.81
C GLU A 58 9.30 -3.37 5.04
N PHE A 59 9.41 -2.05 5.22
CA PHE A 59 10.07 -1.47 6.39
C PHE A 59 9.39 -1.87 7.70
N ILE A 60 8.05 -1.86 7.72
CA ILE A 60 7.29 -2.30 8.90
C ILE A 60 7.53 -3.78 9.18
N CYS A 61 7.48 -4.64 8.16
CA CYS A 61 7.76 -6.06 8.30
C CYS A 61 9.18 -6.32 8.82
N ARG A 62 10.18 -5.57 8.34
CA ARG A 62 11.58 -5.65 8.83
C ARG A 62 11.68 -5.25 10.31
N LEU A 63 11.07 -4.14 10.71
CA LEU A 63 11.08 -3.69 12.10
C LEU A 63 10.35 -4.65 13.04
N TYR A 64 9.23 -5.23 12.59
CA TYR A 64 8.53 -6.29 13.31
C TYR A 64 9.43 -7.52 13.48
N LYS A 65 10.09 -7.99 12.41
CA LYS A 65 11.02 -9.13 12.46
C LYS A 65 12.20 -8.90 13.40
N LEU A 66 12.65 -7.65 13.53
CA LEU A 66 13.71 -7.23 14.47
C LEU A 66 13.20 -6.97 15.91
N ASN A 67 11.93 -7.28 16.19
CA ASN A 67 11.26 -7.05 17.48
C ASN A 67 11.31 -5.58 17.94
N LYS A 68 11.31 -4.63 16.99
CA LYS A 68 11.30 -3.18 17.28
C LYS A 68 9.90 -2.57 17.27
N VAL A 69 8.93 -3.26 16.68
CA VAL A 69 7.52 -2.87 16.66
C VAL A 69 6.68 -4.07 17.09
N THR A 70 5.62 -3.85 17.86
CA THR A 70 4.72 -4.92 18.30
C THR A 70 3.84 -5.41 17.13
N ASN A 71 3.33 -6.64 17.23
CA ASN A 71 2.55 -7.24 16.13
C ASN A 71 1.26 -6.46 15.82
N ASP A 72 0.54 -6.02 16.86
CA ASP A 72 -0.69 -5.24 16.74
C ASP A 72 -0.45 -3.87 16.08
N ALA A 73 0.64 -3.19 16.45
CA ALA A 73 1.07 -1.94 15.84
C ALA A 73 1.48 -2.14 14.38
N ALA A 74 2.31 -3.14 14.07
CA ALA A 74 2.75 -3.45 12.72
C ALA A 74 1.55 -3.80 11.81
N THR A 75 0.67 -4.67 12.28
CA THR A 75 -0.53 -5.08 11.54
C THR A 75 -1.46 -3.90 11.28
N SER A 76 -1.71 -3.07 12.30
CA SER A 76 -2.58 -1.89 12.15
C SER A 76 -1.97 -0.86 11.21
N MET A 77 -0.66 -0.65 11.27
CA MET A 77 0.04 0.28 10.39
C MET A 77 0.02 -0.18 8.93
N VAL A 78 0.24 -1.47 8.67
CA VAL A 78 0.13 -2.04 7.32
C VAL A 78 -1.28 -1.84 6.76
N LYS A 79 -2.33 -2.16 7.54
CA LYS A 79 -3.72 -1.95 7.12
C LYS A 79 -4.02 -0.47 6.82
N MET A 80 -3.58 0.44 7.70
CA MET A 80 -3.75 1.88 7.49
C MET A 80 -3.08 2.36 6.20
N LEU A 81 -1.86 1.91 5.92
CA LEU A 81 -1.11 2.30 4.73
C LEU A 81 -1.73 1.77 3.45
N ILE A 82 -2.22 0.52 3.45
CA ILE A 82 -2.87 -0.05 2.27
C ILE A 82 -4.16 0.72 1.96
N ASP A 83 -5.01 0.94 2.96
CA ASP A 83 -6.24 1.71 2.78
C ASP A 83 -5.94 3.13 2.29
N HIS A 84 -4.91 3.76 2.86
CA HIS A 84 -4.48 5.09 2.45
C HIS A 84 -4.02 5.11 0.99
N LYS A 85 -3.11 4.21 0.59
CA LYS A 85 -2.62 4.12 -0.80
C LYS A 85 -3.76 3.86 -1.78
N LEU A 86 -4.68 2.96 -1.45
CA LEU A 86 -5.86 2.68 -2.27
C LEU A 86 -6.72 3.93 -2.42
N TYR A 87 -7.07 4.59 -1.32
CA TYR A 87 -7.89 5.80 -1.33
C TYR A 87 -7.25 6.92 -2.17
N GLN A 88 -5.94 7.18 -1.98
CA GLN A 88 -5.22 8.17 -2.81
C GLN A 88 -5.27 7.80 -4.29
N THR A 89 -5.00 6.54 -4.63
CA THR A 89 -5.03 6.04 -6.02
C THR A 89 -6.43 6.16 -6.65
N MET A 90 -7.50 5.90 -5.89
CA MET A 90 -8.88 6.06 -6.34
C MET A 90 -9.21 7.52 -6.66
N MET A 91 -8.65 8.48 -5.92
CA MET A 91 -8.77 9.91 -6.20
C MET A 91 -7.77 10.42 -7.27
N GLY A 92 -6.99 9.54 -7.90
CA GLY A 92 -5.95 9.94 -8.85
C GLY A 92 -4.76 10.68 -8.22
N ARG A 93 -4.60 10.62 -6.89
CA ARG A 93 -3.43 11.14 -6.17
C ARG A 93 -2.34 10.07 -6.10
N GLU A 94 -1.10 10.53 -6.03
CA GLU A 94 0.10 9.66 -6.00
C GLU A 94 0.24 8.70 -7.19
N THR A 95 -0.55 8.88 -8.26
CA THR A 95 -0.40 8.12 -9.51
C THR A 95 0.75 8.66 -10.33
N ASN A 96 1.62 7.75 -10.80
CA ASN A 96 2.81 8.12 -11.54
C ASN A 96 2.51 8.37 -13.02
N PHE A 97 2.76 9.59 -13.51
CA PHE A 97 2.63 9.94 -14.93
C PHE A 97 3.99 10.12 -15.63
N ARG A 98 5.10 9.67 -15.03
CA ARG A 98 6.39 9.66 -15.71
C ARG A 98 6.37 8.59 -16.80
N TYR A 99 6.39 8.99 -18.07
CA TYR A 99 6.22 8.07 -19.21
C TYR A 99 7.20 6.88 -19.24
N SER A 100 8.46 7.11 -18.87
CA SER A 100 9.49 6.07 -18.89
C SER A 100 9.49 5.11 -17.69
N ASP A 101 8.64 5.35 -16.69
CA ASP A 101 8.65 4.57 -15.45
C ASP A 101 7.76 3.34 -15.53
N LEU A 102 8.16 2.25 -14.88
CA LEU A 102 7.43 0.98 -14.93
C LEU A 102 6.06 1.07 -14.24
N SER A 103 5.96 1.81 -13.13
CA SER A 103 4.69 2.06 -12.43
C SER A 103 3.84 3.17 -13.05
N SER A 104 4.23 3.65 -14.24
CA SER A 104 3.53 4.72 -14.91
C SER A 104 2.11 4.31 -15.31
N VAL A 105 1.18 5.24 -15.22
CA VAL A 105 -0.19 5.11 -15.74
C VAL A 105 -0.17 4.69 -17.21
N PHE A 106 0.82 5.14 -17.99
CA PHE A 106 0.95 4.78 -19.40
C PHE A 106 1.25 3.30 -19.65
N ASN A 107 1.77 2.58 -18.64
CA ASN A 107 2.03 1.14 -18.69
C ASN A 107 0.88 0.31 -18.08
N ASP A 108 -0.14 0.96 -17.51
CA ASP A 108 -1.36 0.29 -17.06
C ASP A 108 -2.22 -0.13 -18.28
N PRO A 109 -2.91 -1.28 -18.24
CA PRO A 109 -3.79 -1.71 -19.34
C PRO A 109 -4.98 -0.77 -19.59
N HIS A 110 -5.37 0.05 -18.60
CA HIS A 110 -6.51 0.96 -18.63
C HIS A 110 -6.10 2.40 -18.26
N PRO A 111 -5.18 3.04 -19.01
CA PRO A 111 -4.58 4.33 -18.62
C PRO A 111 -5.62 5.46 -18.53
N LEU A 112 -6.63 5.43 -19.41
CA LEU A 112 -7.70 6.44 -19.46
C LEU A 112 -8.51 6.51 -18.17
N ARG A 113 -8.55 5.44 -17.36
CA ARG A 113 -9.22 5.45 -16.04
C ARG A 113 -8.58 6.48 -15.12
N TYR A 114 -7.26 6.49 -15.02
CA TYR A 114 -6.55 7.40 -14.13
C TYR A 114 -6.47 8.81 -14.67
N PHE A 115 -6.42 8.98 -16.00
CA PHE A 115 -6.59 10.31 -16.61
C PHE A 115 -7.94 10.93 -16.26
N LYS A 116 -9.04 10.16 -16.33
CA LYS A 116 -10.36 10.65 -15.90
C LYS A 116 -10.37 11.03 -14.43
N ARG A 117 -9.78 10.21 -13.56
CA ARG A 117 -9.72 10.46 -12.10
C ARG A 117 -9.07 11.80 -11.74
N ILE A 118 -8.04 12.24 -12.47
CA ILE A 118 -7.40 13.56 -12.21
C ILE A 118 -8.40 14.72 -12.35
N PHE A 119 -9.37 14.60 -13.25
CA PHE A 119 -10.37 15.65 -13.53
C PHE A 119 -11.71 15.41 -12.85
N GLN A 120 -11.87 14.31 -12.11
CA GLN A 120 -13.08 13.98 -11.37
C GLN A 120 -13.03 14.56 -9.95
N GLU A 121 -14.21 14.81 -9.37
CA GLU A 121 -14.30 15.14 -7.95
C GLU A 121 -13.93 13.91 -7.11
N GLY A 122 -13.06 14.10 -6.11
CA GLY A 122 -12.43 13.00 -5.38
C GLY A 122 -13.37 12.10 -4.57
N ASP A 123 -14.60 12.54 -4.33
CA ASP A 123 -15.60 11.79 -3.53
C ASP A 123 -16.68 11.09 -4.39
N MET A 124 -16.55 11.10 -5.73
CA MET A 124 -17.47 10.34 -6.59
C MET A 124 -16.97 8.91 -6.78
N VAL A 125 -17.70 7.96 -6.17
CA VAL A 125 -17.57 6.51 -6.37
C VAL A 125 -17.98 6.11 -7.79
#